data_AF-M7ZCZ9-F1
#
_entry.id   AF-M7ZCZ9-F1
#
_cell.length_a   1.000
_cell.length_b   1.000
_cell.length_c   1.000
_cell.angle_alpha   90.00
_cell.angle_beta   90.00
_cell.angle_gamma   90.00
#
_symmetry.space_group_name_H-M   'P 1'
#
loop_
_entity.id
_entity.type
_entity.pdbx_description
1 polymer ?
#
loop_
_entity_poly.entity_id
_entity_poly.type
_entity_poly.pdbx_seq_one_letter_code
_entity_poly.pdbx_strand_id
1 'polypeptide(L)'
;MASSSTAKPMEALPSGSGSILSNVVTVLLLLSLGFVFGMVYNANFQESYLTPFLQPLPSLLRPSPTPVNTSWGNMNLVDAERRLLGTALLDLGNARFALLSETCIPLLSFPAAYAFLIGANASFIDSFPTRARHAPFFLRRNISRAQWRKGSQWFEMDRELAIDVVAEERYMAVFRGDHGIANMLEHYMPTLVTLLGWGVRAANRTLTYTDWPRPGPHPASYDVRDVTPELLGGMRRGNGECGYGAGGAGGGALLVAGGFLRGRARQAA
;
A
#
# COMPACT_ATOMS: atom_id res chain seq x y z
N MET A 1 -27.30 62.00 -63.93
CA MET A 1 -28.54 62.04 -63.13
C MET A 1 -28.63 60.76 -62.32
N ALA A 2 -28.72 60.89 -60.99
CA ALA A 2 -29.26 59.94 -59.99
C ALA A 2 -28.61 58.52 -59.92
N SER A 3 -28.40 57.87 -58.78
CA SER A 3 -28.88 58.05 -57.40
C SER A 3 -27.94 57.27 -56.47
N SER A 4 -27.65 57.84 -55.32
CA SER A 4 -26.90 57.25 -54.21
C SER A 4 -27.76 56.22 -53.47
N SER A 5 -27.22 55.01 -53.21
CA SER A 5 -27.76 54.05 -52.26
C SER A 5 -26.66 53.66 -51.27
N THR A 6 -26.85 54.05 -50.01
CA THR A 6 -25.96 53.78 -48.88
C THR A 6 -26.28 52.40 -48.29
N ALA A 7 -25.34 51.46 -48.39
CA ALA A 7 -25.43 50.15 -47.73
C ALA A 7 -24.91 50.24 -46.28
N LYS A 8 -25.72 49.77 -45.32
CA LYS A 8 -25.34 49.59 -43.90
C LYS A 8 -24.18 48.60 -43.77
N PRO A 9 -23.22 48.80 -42.84
CA PRO A 9 -22.22 47.78 -42.54
C PRO A 9 -22.87 46.60 -41.79
N MET A 10 -22.41 45.40 -42.15
CA MET A 10 -22.85 44.11 -41.63
C MET A 10 -22.13 43.83 -40.31
N GLU A 11 -22.88 43.64 -39.21
CA GLU A 11 -22.34 43.21 -37.92
C GLU A 11 -21.69 41.82 -38.05
N ALA A 12 -20.48 41.68 -37.51
CA ALA A 12 -19.78 40.41 -37.44
C ALA A 12 -20.41 39.50 -36.38
N LEU A 13 -20.80 38.28 -36.78
CA LEU A 13 -21.22 37.20 -35.89
C LEU A 13 -20.08 36.82 -34.92
N PRO A 14 -20.36 36.50 -33.65
CA PRO A 14 -19.32 36.11 -32.70
C PRO A 14 -18.72 34.75 -33.08
N SER A 15 -17.38 34.71 -33.17
CA SER A 15 -16.58 33.49 -33.32
C SER A 15 -16.70 32.61 -32.08
N GLY A 16 -17.69 31.71 -32.07
CA GLY A 16 -17.97 30.76 -30.98
C GLY A 16 -17.29 29.40 -31.10
N SER A 17 -16.25 29.24 -31.93
CA SER A 17 -15.62 27.93 -32.22
C SER A 17 -14.27 27.70 -31.50
N GLY A 18 -13.63 28.76 -31.01
CA GLY A 18 -12.27 28.68 -30.45
C GLY A 18 -12.14 28.07 -29.05
N SER A 19 -13.18 28.12 -28.20
CA SER A 19 -13.07 27.66 -26.81
C SER A 19 -13.28 26.15 -26.66
N ILE A 20 -14.18 25.56 -27.45
CA ILE A 20 -14.52 24.13 -27.37
C ILE A 20 -13.37 23.29 -27.92
N LEU A 21 -12.81 23.66 -29.09
CA LEU A 21 -11.64 22.96 -29.64
C LEU A 21 -10.40 23.10 -28.74
N SER A 22 -10.15 24.28 -28.17
CA SER A 22 -9.03 24.50 -27.24
C SER A 22 -9.15 23.63 -25.98
N ASN A 23 -10.36 23.52 -25.42
CA ASN A 23 -10.62 22.66 -24.26
C ASN A 23 -10.44 21.18 -24.60
N VAL A 24 -10.89 20.73 -25.78
CA VAL A 24 -10.71 19.33 -26.23
C VAL A 24 -9.23 19.02 -26.46
N VAL A 25 -8.47 19.92 -27.12
CA VAL A 25 -7.04 19.75 -27.34
C VAL A 25 -6.28 19.72 -26.01
N THR A 26 -6.62 20.60 -25.06
CA THR A 26 -5.99 20.63 -23.73
C THR A 26 -6.28 19.36 -22.94
N VAL A 27 -7.52 18.85 -22.97
CA VAL A 27 -7.89 17.58 -22.30
C VAL A 27 -7.18 16.38 -22.94
N LEU A 28 -7.10 16.33 -24.27
CA LEU A 28 -6.38 15.27 -24.97
C LEU A 28 -4.88 15.31 -24.70
N LEU A 29 -4.28 16.51 -24.60
CA LEU A 29 -2.88 16.68 -24.22
C LEU A 29 -2.63 16.25 -22.77
N LEU A 30 -3.51 16.58 -21.83
CA LEU A 30 -3.37 16.13 -20.43
C LEU A 30 -3.55 14.62 -20.27
N LEU A 31 -4.48 14.02 -21.01
CA LEU A 31 -4.69 12.56 -21.02
C LEU A 31 -3.50 11.83 -21.63
N SER A 32 -2.97 12.31 -22.77
CA SER A 32 -1.81 11.70 -23.43
C SER A 32 -0.53 11.88 -22.60
N LEU A 33 -0.33 13.04 -21.99
CA LEU A 33 0.81 13.29 -21.11
C LEU A 33 0.72 12.46 -19.83
N GLY A 34 -0.47 12.36 -19.23
CA GLY A 34 -0.72 11.50 -18.07
C GLY A 34 -0.54 10.01 -18.37
N PHE A 35 -0.91 9.56 -19.58
CA PHE A 35 -0.66 8.20 -20.05
C PHE A 35 0.84 7.95 -20.25
N VAL A 36 1.56 8.86 -20.90
CA VAL A 36 3.02 8.76 -21.12
C VAL A 36 3.78 8.76 -19.80
N PHE A 37 3.47 9.67 -18.86
CA PHE A 37 4.10 9.66 -17.53
C PHE A 37 3.73 8.41 -16.74
N GLY A 38 2.49 7.92 -16.83
CA GLY A 38 2.07 6.66 -16.22
C GLY A 38 2.81 5.45 -16.78
N MET A 39 3.09 5.44 -18.09
CA MET A 39 3.88 4.41 -18.78
C MET A 39 5.36 4.51 -18.40
N VAL A 40 5.95 5.70 -18.37
CA VAL A 40 7.35 5.93 -17.98
C VAL A 40 7.57 5.59 -16.50
N TYR A 41 6.63 5.93 -15.62
CA TYR A 41 6.70 5.56 -14.21
C TYR A 41 6.59 4.04 -14.02
N ASN A 42 5.64 3.39 -14.70
CA ASN A 42 5.55 1.93 -14.68
C ASN A 42 6.78 1.26 -15.30
N ALA A 43 7.31 1.79 -16.40
CA ALA A 43 8.51 1.27 -17.03
C ALA A 43 9.73 1.43 -16.12
N ASN A 44 9.90 2.58 -15.44
CA ASN A 44 10.98 2.77 -14.48
C ASN A 44 10.80 1.92 -13.22
N PHE A 45 9.57 1.71 -12.76
CA PHE A 45 9.27 0.75 -11.70
C PHE A 45 9.64 -0.67 -12.14
N GLN A 46 9.22 -1.05 -13.35
CA GLN A 46 9.54 -2.36 -13.92
C GLN A 46 11.04 -2.54 -14.12
N GLU A 47 11.76 -1.53 -14.62
CA GLU A 47 13.20 -1.61 -14.86
C GLU A 47 14.06 -1.54 -13.58
N SER A 48 13.60 -0.81 -12.56
CA SER A 48 14.37 -0.63 -11.33
C SER A 48 14.03 -1.66 -10.26
N TYR A 49 12.82 -2.23 -10.30
CA TYR A 49 12.29 -3.12 -9.27
C TYR A 49 11.76 -4.45 -9.78
N LEU A 50 11.49 -4.66 -11.09
CA LEU A 50 10.98 -5.94 -11.59
C LEU A 50 11.98 -6.67 -12.52
N THR A 51 12.75 -6.00 -13.37
CA THR A 51 13.76 -6.65 -14.22
C THR A 51 14.88 -7.36 -13.44
N PRO A 52 15.33 -6.91 -12.25
CA PRO A 52 16.22 -7.71 -11.41
C PRO A 52 15.60 -9.04 -10.96
N PHE A 53 14.26 -9.13 -10.91
CA PHE A 53 13.50 -10.32 -10.53
C PHE A 53 13.09 -11.21 -11.71
N LEU A 54 13.19 -10.70 -12.94
CA LEU A 54 12.77 -11.40 -14.16
C LEU A 54 13.91 -12.16 -14.86
N GLN A 55 14.95 -12.59 -14.14
CA GLN A 55 15.79 -13.65 -14.69
C GLN A 55 14.96 -14.94 -14.81
N PRO A 56 14.83 -15.54 -15.99
CA PRO A 56 13.89 -16.62 -16.21
C PRO A 56 14.42 -17.91 -15.56
N LEU A 57 13.97 -18.22 -14.34
CA LEU A 57 13.69 -19.61 -14.00
C LEU A 57 12.32 -19.99 -14.60
N PRO A 58 12.06 -21.28 -14.92
CA PRO A 58 10.90 -21.67 -15.69
C PRO A 58 9.60 -21.52 -14.88
N SER A 59 9.03 -20.32 -14.88
CA SER A 59 7.76 -19.95 -14.22
C SER A 59 6.51 -20.51 -14.92
N LEU A 60 6.67 -21.23 -16.03
CA LEU A 60 5.57 -21.67 -16.89
C LEU A 60 4.70 -22.80 -16.31
N LEU A 61 5.05 -23.35 -15.14
CA LEU A 61 4.31 -24.44 -14.50
C LEU A 61 3.58 -24.02 -13.21
N ARG A 62 3.61 -22.74 -12.83
CA ARG A 62 3.07 -22.31 -11.55
C ARG A 62 1.64 -21.79 -11.69
N PRO A 63 0.64 -22.41 -11.03
CA PRO A 63 -0.71 -21.88 -11.02
C PRO A 63 -0.69 -20.51 -10.36
N SER A 64 -1.21 -19.50 -11.05
CA SER A 64 -1.56 -18.25 -10.39
C SER A 64 -2.59 -18.54 -9.30
N PRO A 65 -2.47 -17.97 -8.09
CA PRO A 65 -3.49 -18.12 -7.07
C PRO A 65 -4.83 -17.64 -7.64
N THR A 66 -5.89 -18.39 -7.35
CA THR A 66 -7.25 -18.02 -7.75
C THR A 66 -7.57 -16.64 -7.17
N PRO A 67 -8.05 -15.68 -8.00
CA PRO A 67 -8.44 -14.37 -7.50
C PRO A 67 -9.45 -14.49 -6.35
N VAL A 68 -9.20 -13.76 -5.27
CA VAL A 68 -10.11 -13.64 -4.13
C VAL A 68 -10.78 -12.28 -4.23
N ASN A 69 -12.10 -12.24 -4.08
CA ASN A 69 -12.80 -10.97 -3.96
C ASN A 69 -12.58 -10.43 -2.54
N THR A 70 -11.79 -9.37 -2.45
CA THR A 70 -11.34 -8.76 -1.21
C THR A 70 -12.11 -7.48 -0.92
N SER A 71 -12.31 -7.18 0.37
CA SER A 71 -13.03 -5.98 0.79
C SER A 71 -12.45 -5.42 2.08
N TRP A 72 -12.42 -4.09 2.16
CA TRP A 72 -11.86 -3.39 3.31
C TRP A 72 -12.57 -3.80 4.61
N GLY A 73 -11.78 -4.06 5.65
CA GLY A 73 -12.27 -4.44 6.97
C GLY A 73 -12.68 -5.92 7.10
N ASN A 74 -12.64 -6.70 6.01
CA ASN A 74 -13.04 -8.10 5.98
C ASN A 74 -11.82 -9.05 6.01
N MET A 75 -12.01 -10.26 6.55
CA MET A 75 -10.99 -11.30 6.64
C MET A 75 -10.64 -11.94 5.29
N ASN A 76 -11.45 -11.76 4.25
CA ASN A 76 -11.10 -12.17 2.88
C ASN A 76 -9.78 -11.53 2.40
N LEU A 77 -9.44 -10.33 2.91
CA LEU A 77 -8.18 -9.65 2.65
C LEU A 77 -6.99 -10.44 3.20
N VAL A 78 -7.10 -10.89 4.44
CA VAL A 78 -6.09 -11.76 5.08
C VAL A 78 -5.99 -13.11 4.36
N ASP A 79 -7.11 -13.70 3.93
CA ASP A 79 -7.09 -14.93 3.13
C ASP A 79 -6.33 -14.72 1.81
N ALA A 80 -6.51 -13.57 1.15
CA ALA A 80 -5.77 -13.23 -0.07
C ALA A 80 -4.27 -13.02 0.20
N GLU A 81 -3.91 -12.27 1.25
CA GLU A 81 -2.53 -12.07 1.68
C GLU A 81 -1.82 -13.39 1.96
N ARG A 82 -2.46 -14.30 2.71
CA ARG A 82 -1.91 -15.63 2.99
C ARG A 82 -1.73 -16.47 1.74
N ARG A 83 -2.63 -16.39 0.77
CA ARG A 83 -2.50 -17.08 -0.53
C ARG A 83 -1.36 -16.50 -1.36
N LEU A 84 -1.19 -15.19 -1.37
CA LEU A 84 -0.03 -14.54 -2.01
C LEU A 84 1.27 -14.98 -1.34
N LEU A 85 1.30 -15.03 0.00
CA LEU A 85 2.47 -15.46 0.76
C LEU A 85 2.82 -16.94 0.49
N GLY A 86 1.83 -17.84 0.49
CA GLY A 86 2.03 -19.24 0.10
C GLY A 86 2.53 -19.38 -1.35
N THR A 87 2.01 -18.55 -2.25
CA THR A 87 2.49 -18.42 -3.64
C THR A 87 3.82 -17.67 -3.72
N ALA A 88 4.34 -17.01 -2.71
CA ALA A 88 5.72 -16.53 -2.75
C ALA A 88 6.67 -17.64 -2.28
N LEU A 89 6.22 -18.48 -1.33
CA LEU A 89 7.02 -19.52 -0.68
C LEU A 89 7.38 -20.74 -1.55
N LEU A 90 6.61 -21.09 -2.59
CA LEU A 90 7.03 -22.23 -3.46
C LEU A 90 8.29 -21.91 -4.28
N ASP A 91 8.72 -20.65 -4.35
CA ASP A 91 10.07 -20.32 -4.78
C ASP A 91 11.03 -20.39 -3.58
N LEU A 92 12.00 -21.30 -3.65
CA LEU A 92 12.99 -21.52 -2.59
C LEU A 92 14.02 -20.38 -2.50
N GLY A 93 14.18 -19.58 -3.57
CA GLY A 93 15.06 -18.41 -3.59
C GLY A 93 14.52 -17.20 -2.83
N ASN A 94 13.22 -17.18 -2.53
CA ASN A 94 12.61 -16.09 -1.76
C ASN A 94 12.95 -16.20 -0.27
N ALA A 95 13.74 -15.25 0.22
CA ALA A 95 14.17 -15.16 1.62
C ALA A 95 13.34 -14.17 2.46
N ARG A 96 12.77 -13.14 1.82
CA ARG A 96 12.07 -12.01 2.44
C ARG A 96 10.77 -11.73 1.69
N PHE A 97 9.72 -11.35 2.40
CA PHE A 97 8.37 -11.21 1.85
C PHE A 97 7.77 -9.88 2.29
N ALA A 98 7.47 -9.00 1.33
CA ALA A 98 6.85 -7.70 1.59
C ALA A 98 5.49 -7.60 0.90
N LEU A 99 4.47 -7.15 1.65
CA LEU A 99 3.15 -6.85 1.09
C LEU A 99 3.17 -5.44 0.48
N LEU A 100 2.68 -5.28 -0.75
CA LEU A 100 2.59 -4.01 -1.48
C LEU A 100 1.23 -3.88 -2.20
N SER A 101 0.83 -2.65 -2.52
CA SER A 101 -0.33 -2.33 -3.39
C SER A 101 0.05 -1.39 -4.52
N GLU A 102 -0.93 -1.13 -5.40
CA GLU A 102 -0.83 -0.14 -6.47
C GLU A 102 -0.61 1.32 -6.00
N THR A 103 -0.82 1.61 -4.71
CA THR A 103 -0.58 2.94 -4.12
C THR A 103 0.76 3.04 -3.40
N CYS A 104 1.54 1.95 -3.42
CA CYS A 104 2.86 1.90 -2.82
C CYS A 104 3.92 2.44 -3.76
N ILE A 105 4.66 3.46 -3.34
CA ILE A 105 5.82 3.98 -4.09
C ILE A 105 7.11 3.73 -3.31
N PRO A 106 8.17 3.22 -3.96
CA PRO A 106 9.41 2.95 -3.27
C PRO A 106 10.12 4.24 -2.86
N LEU A 107 10.56 4.31 -1.60
CA LEU A 107 11.28 5.48 -1.08
C LEU A 107 12.80 5.35 -1.24
N LEU A 108 13.33 4.13 -1.23
CA LEU A 108 14.75 3.85 -1.39
C LEU A 108 15.03 3.09 -2.69
N SER A 109 16.26 3.19 -3.18
CA SER A 109 16.70 2.38 -4.31
C SER A 109 16.68 0.90 -3.96
N PHE A 110 16.47 0.05 -4.98
CA PHE A 110 16.47 -1.39 -4.78
C PHE A 110 17.74 -1.92 -4.09
N PRO A 111 18.98 -1.53 -4.45
CA PRO A 111 20.17 -2.01 -3.74
C PRO A 111 20.18 -1.66 -2.25
N ALA A 112 19.69 -0.47 -1.88
CA ALA A 112 19.63 -0.05 -0.48
C ALA A 112 18.57 -0.87 0.29
N ALA A 113 17.38 -1.03 -0.28
CA ALA A 113 16.32 -1.86 0.27
C ALA A 113 16.76 -3.33 0.43
N TYR A 114 17.37 -3.90 -0.61
CA TYR A 114 17.87 -5.27 -0.62
C TYR A 114 18.94 -5.50 0.44
N ALA A 115 19.97 -4.64 0.49
CA ALA A 115 21.05 -4.76 1.47
C ALA A 115 20.52 -4.69 2.91
N PHE A 116 19.55 -3.81 3.18
CA PHE A 116 18.91 -3.75 4.48
C PHE A 116 18.13 -5.03 4.80
N LEU A 117 17.26 -5.50 3.89
CA LEU A 117 16.37 -6.63 4.15
C LEU A 117 17.13 -7.94 4.33
N ILE A 118 18.14 -8.18 3.50
CA ILE A 118 18.98 -9.38 3.60
C ILE A 118 19.92 -9.32 4.81
N GLY A 119 20.35 -8.12 5.22
CA GLY A 119 21.15 -7.93 6.44
C GLY A 119 20.33 -7.90 7.75
N ALA A 120 19.00 -7.86 7.68
CA ALA A 120 18.14 -7.74 8.86
C ALA A 120 17.85 -9.11 9.51
N ASN A 121 18.19 -9.24 10.78
CA ASN A 121 17.84 -10.42 11.60
C ASN A 121 16.44 -10.36 12.22
N ALA A 122 15.60 -9.43 11.76
CA ALA A 122 14.24 -9.24 12.25
C ALA A 122 13.25 -9.15 11.08
N SER A 123 12.02 -9.55 11.36
CA SER A 123 10.84 -9.28 10.52
C SER A 123 10.17 -7.98 10.99
N PHE A 124 9.57 -7.23 10.08
CA PHE A 124 8.96 -5.92 10.34
C PHE A 124 7.44 -5.97 10.21
N ILE A 125 6.80 -6.36 11.32
CA ILE A 125 5.36 -6.35 11.50
C ILE A 125 5.04 -5.32 12.57
N ASP A 126 4.18 -4.35 12.25
CA ASP A 126 3.70 -3.38 13.22
C ASP A 126 2.85 -4.07 14.29
N SER A 127 3.10 -3.78 15.56
CA SER A 127 2.48 -4.52 16.67
C SER A 127 2.49 -3.72 17.96
N PHE A 128 1.30 -3.30 18.40
CA PHE A 128 1.11 -2.54 19.63
C PHE A 128 -0.12 -3.04 20.41
N PRO A 129 -0.14 -2.86 21.75
CA PRO A 129 -1.31 -3.23 22.56
C PRO A 129 -2.51 -2.34 22.21
N THR A 130 -3.69 -2.92 22.06
CA THR A 130 -4.92 -2.18 21.75
C THR A 130 -5.77 -1.88 23.00
N ARG A 131 -6.77 -0.99 22.83
CA ARG A 131 -7.71 -0.62 23.90
C ARG A 131 -8.52 -1.82 24.36
N ALA A 132 -8.90 -1.81 25.65
CA ALA A 132 -9.68 -2.86 26.29
C ALA A 132 -11.06 -3.13 25.65
N ARG A 133 -11.57 -2.25 24.76
CA ARG A 133 -12.89 -2.42 24.13
C ARG A 133 -13.06 -3.74 23.38
N HIS A 134 -12.00 -4.28 22.79
CA HIS A 134 -12.07 -5.56 22.09
C HIS A 134 -11.86 -6.75 23.04
N ALA A 135 -11.53 -6.53 24.32
CA ALA A 135 -11.07 -7.59 25.23
C ALA A 135 -12.09 -8.73 25.40
N PRO A 136 -13.41 -8.46 25.46
CA PRO A 136 -14.40 -9.54 25.53
C PRO A 136 -14.30 -10.53 24.36
N PHE A 137 -13.97 -10.08 23.15
CA PHE A 137 -13.83 -10.97 21.99
C PHE A 137 -12.67 -11.93 22.17
N PHE A 138 -11.48 -11.41 22.48
CA PHE A 138 -10.25 -12.19 22.53
C PHE A 138 -10.18 -13.09 23.77
N LEU A 139 -10.64 -12.60 24.93
CA LEU A 139 -10.68 -13.40 26.16
C LEU A 139 -11.62 -14.60 26.03
N ARG A 140 -12.77 -14.46 25.37
CA ARG A 140 -13.68 -15.59 25.07
C ARG A 140 -13.10 -16.62 24.11
N ARG A 141 -11.99 -16.29 23.44
CA ARG A 141 -11.25 -17.15 22.50
C ARG A 141 -9.89 -17.60 23.06
N ASN A 142 -9.69 -17.48 24.38
CA ASN A 142 -8.47 -17.84 25.08
C ASN A 142 -7.21 -17.09 24.58
N ILE A 143 -7.38 -15.87 24.07
CA ILE A 143 -6.28 -14.98 23.74
C ILE A 143 -6.18 -13.93 24.84
N SER A 144 -5.08 -13.95 25.59
CA SER A 144 -4.85 -13.04 26.71
C SER A 144 -4.58 -11.61 26.24
N ARG A 145 -4.72 -10.65 27.17
CA ARG A 145 -4.40 -9.23 26.92
C ARG A 145 -2.93 -8.98 26.60
N ALA A 146 -2.03 -9.92 26.92
CA ALA A 146 -0.62 -9.83 26.55
C ALA A 146 -0.36 -10.35 25.12
N GLN A 147 -1.23 -11.22 24.61
CA GLN A 147 -1.06 -11.85 23.29
C GLN A 147 -1.71 -11.06 22.16
N TRP A 148 -2.87 -10.45 22.42
CA TRP A 148 -3.55 -9.70 21.37
C TRP A 148 -2.84 -8.41 21.00
N ARG A 149 -2.78 -8.10 19.71
CA ARG A 149 -2.10 -6.92 19.19
C ARG A 149 -2.92 -6.27 18.09
N LYS A 150 -2.56 -5.04 17.77
CA LYS A 150 -3.02 -4.31 16.59
C LYS A 150 -1.79 -3.78 15.85
N GLY A 151 -1.89 -3.62 14.55
CA GLY A 151 -0.84 -3.04 13.72
C GLY A 151 -1.37 -2.63 12.35
N SER A 152 -0.50 -2.03 11.55
CA SER A 152 -0.73 -1.86 10.11
C SER A 152 -0.91 -3.20 9.40
N GLN A 153 -1.70 -3.21 8.33
CA GLN A 153 -1.80 -4.34 7.40
C GLN A 153 -0.46 -4.65 6.70
N TRP A 154 0.36 -3.62 6.46
CA TRP A 154 1.66 -3.75 5.81
C TRP A 154 2.65 -4.53 6.66
N PHE A 155 3.24 -5.56 6.07
CA PHE A 155 4.30 -6.36 6.69
C PHE A 155 5.50 -6.52 5.76
N GLU A 156 6.63 -6.74 6.40
CA GLU A 156 7.75 -7.44 5.81
C GLU A 156 8.16 -8.57 6.77
N MET A 157 8.45 -9.75 6.25
CA MET A 157 8.88 -10.89 7.08
C MET A 157 9.91 -11.79 6.40
N ASP A 158 10.69 -12.47 7.22
CA ASP A 158 11.57 -13.55 6.77
C ASP A 158 10.78 -14.82 6.39
N ARG A 159 11.47 -15.73 5.71
CA ARG A 159 10.89 -16.98 5.22
C ARG A 159 10.34 -17.88 6.31
N GLU A 160 11.02 -17.97 7.46
CA GLU A 160 10.60 -18.85 8.54
C GLU A 160 9.27 -18.38 9.13
N LEU A 161 9.13 -17.08 9.39
CA LEU A 161 7.86 -16.52 9.84
C LEU A 161 6.77 -16.65 8.76
N ALA A 162 7.11 -16.47 7.48
CA ALA A 162 6.14 -16.63 6.40
C ALA A 162 5.58 -18.07 6.33
N ILE A 163 6.42 -19.08 6.56
CA ILE A 163 5.99 -20.49 6.62
C ILE A 163 4.99 -20.68 7.76
N ASP A 164 5.30 -20.21 8.96
CA ASP A 164 4.42 -20.35 10.12
C ASP A 164 3.08 -19.63 9.90
N VAL A 165 3.10 -18.44 9.32
CA VAL A 165 1.89 -17.66 9.01
C VAL A 165 0.96 -18.39 8.04
N VAL A 166 1.51 -19.04 7.01
CA VAL A 166 0.71 -19.78 6.03
C VAL A 166 0.22 -21.11 6.60
N ALA A 167 1.02 -21.78 7.44
CA ALA A 167 0.69 -23.07 8.04
C ALA A 167 -0.37 -22.98 9.15
N GLU A 168 -0.46 -21.85 9.86
CA GLU A 168 -1.30 -21.72 11.05
C GLU A 168 -2.75 -21.32 10.71
N GLU A 169 -3.59 -22.32 10.48
CA GLU A 169 -5.00 -22.15 10.14
C GLU A 169 -5.92 -21.97 11.36
N ARG A 170 -5.52 -22.50 12.53
CA ARG A 170 -6.37 -22.48 13.73
C ARG A 170 -6.63 -21.06 14.20
N TYR A 171 -5.62 -20.20 14.15
CA TYR A 171 -5.82 -18.80 14.51
C TYR A 171 -6.62 -18.04 13.47
N MET A 172 -6.54 -18.37 12.17
CA MET A 172 -7.41 -17.73 11.17
C MET A 172 -8.90 -17.98 11.47
N ALA A 173 -9.25 -19.19 11.90
CA ALA A 173 -10.61 -19.52 12.29
C ALA A 173 -11.13 -18.65 13.46
N VAL A 174 -10.26 -18.14 14.33
CA VAL A 174 -10.63 -17.27 15.46
C VAL A 174 -11.19 -15.92 15.00
N PHE A 175 -10.65 -15.40 13.89
CA PHE A 175 -10.98 -14.09 13.32
C PHE A 175 -12.08 -14.18 12.26
N ARG A 176 -12.39 -15.38 11.74
CA ARG A 176 -13.46 -15.59 10.77
C ARG A 176 -14.86 -15.47 11.41
N GLY A 177 -15.83 -15.14 10.57
CA GLY A 177 -17.24 -15.05 10.92
C GLY A 177 -17.67 -13.64 11.29
N ASP A 178 -18.99 -13.44 11.39
CA ASP A 178 -19.54 -12.17 11.85
C ASP A 178 -19.53 -12.12 13.38
N HIS A 179 -18.69 -11.24 13.90
CA HIS A 179 -18.54 -10.98 15.33
C HIS A 179 -18.78 -9.51 15.67
N GLY A 180 -19.28 -8.69 14.73
CA GLY A 180 -19.61 -7.28 14.97
C GLY A 180 -18.43 -6.36 15.32
N ILE A 181 -17.19 -6.73 15.00
CA ILE A 181 -15.99 -5.91 15.24
C ILE A 181 -15.39 -5.52 13.90
N ALA A 182 -15.28 -4.21 13.64
CA ALA A 182 -14.64 -3.71 12.43
C ALA A 182 -13.11 -3.88 12.47
N ASN A 183 -12.51 -4.04 11.29
CA ASN A 183 -11.05 -4.03 11.07
C ASN A 183 -10.28 -5.11 11.83
N MET A 184 -10.85 -6.32 11.93
CA MET A 184 -10.15 -7.45 12.55
C MET A 184 -8.92 -7.92 11.78
N LEU A 185 -8.82 -7.58 10.49
CA LEU A 185 -7.60 -7.78 9.70
C LEU A 185 -6.38 -7.07 10.32
N GLU A 186 -6.56 -5.87 10.90
CA GLU A 186 -5.48 -5.10 11.56
C GLU A 186 -5.04 -5.74 12.88
N HIS A 187 -5.77 -6.74 13.36
CA HIS A 187 -5.46 -7.50 14.57
C HIS A 187 -4.85 -8.88 14.27
N TYR A 188 -5.11 -9.44 13.08
CA TYR A 188 -4.74 -10.83 12.78
C TYR A 188 -3.23 -11.05 12.81
N MET A 189 -2.49 -10.42 11.90
CA MET A 189 -1.05 -10.66 11.74
C MET A 189 -0.25 -10.36 13.02
N PRO A 190 -0.45 -9.20 13.70
CA PRO A 190 0.32 -8.86 14.90
C PRO A 190 0.02 -9.80 16.09
N THR A 191 -1.23 -10.25 16.20
CA THR A 191 -1.64 -11.21 17.24
C THR A 191 -1.06 -12.60 16.96
N LEU A 192 -1.10 -13.05 15.71
CA LEU A 192 -0.53 -14.33 15.29
C LEU A 192 0.97 -14.40 15.58
N VAL A 193 1.73 -13.38 15.17
CA VAL A 193 3.18 -13.28 15.43
C VAL A 193 3.47 -13.39 16.94
N THR A 194 2.66 -12.74 17.77
CA THR A 194 2.80 -12.82 19.24
C THR A 194 2.50 -14.22 19.77
N LEU A 195 1.46 -14.87 19.25
CA LEU A 195 1.04 -16.22 19.65
C LEU A 195 2.05 -17.30 19.25
N LEU A 196 2.70 -17.13 18.10
CA LEU A 196 3.76 -18.01 17.61
C LEU A 196 5.11 -17.78 18.34
N GLY A 197 5.21 -16.79 19.22
CA GLY A 197 6.43 -16.54 20.02
C GLY A 197 7.52 -15.76 19.29
N TRP A 198 7.20 -15.11 18.17
CA TRP A 198 8.16 -14.36 17.34
C TRP A 198 8.57 -13.01 17.92
N GLY A 199 8.14 -12.65 19.14
CA GLY A 199 8.31 -11.30 19.71
C GLY A 199 9.74 -10.78 19.77
N VAL A 200 10.76 -11.65 19.86
CA VAL A 200 12.18 -11.25 19.83
C VAL A 200 12.73 -11.02 18.42
N ARG A 201 12.09 -11.62 17.40
CA ARG A 201 12.45 -11.52 15.98
C ARG A 201 11.50 -10.61 15.19
N ALA A 202 10.43 -10.13 15.82
CA ALA A 202 9.52 -9.14 15.26
C ALA A 202 9.87 -7.74 15.80
N ALA A 203 10.14 -6.81 14.90
CA ALA A 203 10.58 -5.45 15.27
C ALA A 203 9.46 -4.58 15.86
N ASN A 204 8.21 -5.06 15.90
CA ASN A 204 7.01 -4.32 16.32
C ASN A 204 6.83 -2.97 15.58
N ARG A 205 7.28 -2.90 14.34
CA ARG A 205 7.13 -1.77 13.43
C ARG A 205 7.06 -2.26 11.98
N THR A 206 6.42 -1.49 11.12
CA THR A 206 6.41 -1.71 9.66
C THR A 206 7.52 -0.92 8.97
N LEU A 207 7.86 -1.29 7.73
CA LEU A 207 8.78 -0.55 6.86
C LEU A 207 8.06 0.42 5.91
N THR A 208 6.72 0.48 5.99
CA THR A 208 5.88 1.38 5.18
C THR A 208 5.63 2.69 5.91
N TYR A 209 5.94 3.81 5.27
CA TYR A 209 5.53 5.13 5.70
C TYR A 209 4.04 5.33 5.41
N THR A 210 3.30 5.84 6.39
CA THR A 210 1.94 6.30 6.19
C THR A 210 1.70 7.48 7.11
N ASP A 211 1.30 8.60 6.53
CA ASP A 211 0.97 9.81 7.29
C ASP A 211 -0.49 9.76 7.74
N TRP A 212 -0.74 10.03 9.02
CA TRP A 212 -2.06 9.95 9.64
C TRP A 212 -2.43 11.30 10.27
N PRO A 213 -2.82 12.30 9.45
CA PRO A 213 -3.24 13.59 9.95
C PRO A 213 -4.47 13.43 10.84
N ARG A 214 -4.43 14.01 12.04
CA ARG A 214 -5.52 13.91 13.01
C ARG A 214 -6.56 15.03 12.84
N PRO A 215 -7.88 14.76 13.05
CA PRO A 215 -8.49 13.45 13.31
C PRO A 215 -9.13 12.84 12.05
N GLY A 216 -8.82 11.58 11.72
CA GLY A 216 -9.47 10.85 10.64
C GLY A 216 -9.13 9.35 10.61
N PRO A 217 -9.98 8.50 10.01
CA PRO A 217 -9.75 7.06 9.86
C PRO A 217 -8.92 6.72 8.60
N HIS A 218 -8.43 7.72 7.88
CA HIS A 218 -7.71 7.54 6.63
C HIS A 218 -6.36 8.25 6.68
N PRO A 219 -5.35 7.69 6.01
CA PRO A 219 -4.07 8.33 5.87
C PRO A 219 -4.15 9.54 4.93
N ALA A 220 -3.13 10.40 4.97
CA ALA A 220 -3.00 11.52 4.06
C ALA A 220 -3.04 11.02 2.60
N SER A 221 -3.71 11.80 1.76
CA SER A 221 -3.65 11.65 0.31
C SER A 221 -2.76 12.75 -0.22
N TYR A 222 -1.93 12.43 -1.20
CA TYR A 222 -1.04 13.37 -1.85
C TYR A 222 -1.47 13.49 -3.32
N ASP A 223 -1.47 14.70 -3.86
CA ASP A 223 -1.59 14.94 -5.29
C ASP A 223 -0.24 15.32 -5.91
N VAL A 224 -0.23 15.53 -7.23
CA VAL A 224 1.00 15.84 -7.97
C VAL A 224 1.73 17.09 -7.47
N ARG A 225 1.01 18.03 -6.83
CA ARG A 225 1.55 19.29 -6.33
C ARG A 225 2.20 19.11 -4.96
N ASP A 226 1.78 18.10 -4.21
CA ASP A 226 2.33 17.79 -2.89
C ASP A 226 3.69 17.08 -2.99
N VAL A 227 4.00 16.42 -4.11
CA VAL A 227 5.23 15.62 -4.27
C VAL A 227 6.45 16.51 -4.48
N THR A 228 7.14 16.83 -3.38
CA THR A 228 8.40 17.59 -3.38
C THR A 228 9.60 16.76 -2.92
N PRO A 229 10.84 17.12 -3.32
CA PRO A 229 12.05 16.51 -2.76
C PRO A 229 12.11 16.57 -1.24
N GLU A 230 11.61 17.65 -0.64
CA GLU A 230 11.56 17.86 0.80
C GLU A 230 10.61 16.86 1.48
N LEU A 231 9.42 16.65 0.90
CA LEU A 231 8.45 15.66 1.37
C LEU A 231 9.04 14.25 1.31
N LEU A 232 9.57 13.84 0.15
CA LEU A 232 10.18 12.52 -0.03
C LEU A 232 11.40 12.32 0.88
N GLY A 233 12.21 13.37 1.05
CA GLY A 233 13.32 13.37 2.00
C GLY A 233 12.85 13.21 3.45
N GLY A 234 11.75 13.85 3.83
CA GLY A 234 11.11 13.69 5.14
C GLY A 234 10.61 12.26 5.38
N MET A 235 9.90 11.70 4.40
CA MET A 235 9.42 10.32 4.43
C MET A 235 10.58 9.31 4.61
N ARG A 236 11.69 9.47 3.87
CA ARG A 236 12.89 8.62 4.00
C ARG A 236 13.56 8.71 5.37
N ARG A 237 13.57 9.91 5.97
CA ARG A 237 14.07 10.10 7.35
C ARG A 237 13.09 9.56 8.39
N GLY A 238 11.85 9.28 8.00
CA GLY A 238 10.77 8.81 8.87
C GLY A 238 10.21 9.87 9.81
N ASN A 239 10.48 11.16 9.58
CA ASN A 239 10.07 12.31 10.41
C ASN A 239 10.20 12.13 11.95
N GLY A 240 11.03 11.19 12.43
CA GLY A 240 11.16 10.87 13.86
C GLY A 240 10.04 9.99 14.45
N GLU A 241 9.03 9.59 13.67
CA GLU A 241 7.88 8.82 14.14
C GLU A 241 7.68 7.57 13.29
N CYS A 242 8.23 6.45 13.77
CA CYS A 242 7.97 5.14 13.17
C CYS A 242 7.22 4.32 14.21
N GLY A 243 5.90 4.50 14.23
CA GLY A 243 4.97 3.77 15.08
C GLY A 243 3.59 4.41 15.06
N TYR A 244 2.54 3.60 14.92
CA TYR A 244 1.18 4.08 15.12
C TYR A 244 0.94 4.28 16.63
N GLY A 245 1.19 5.48 17.12
CA GLY A 245 0.71 5.97 18.42
C GLY A 245 0.95 5.07 19.64
N ALA A 246 2.17 5.07 20.18
CA ALA A 246 2.47 5.21 21.61
C ALA A 246 4.00 5.15 21.80
N GLY A 247 4.60 6.32 21.95
CA GLY A 247 5.92 6.59 22.54
C GLY A 247 7.01 5.51 22.46
N GLY A 248 7.98 5.73 21.57
CA GLY A 248 9.37 5.34 21.83
C GLY A 248 10.08 4.57 20.72
N ALA A 249 11.18 5.18 20.27
CA ALA A 249 12.35 4.58 19.60
C ALA A 249 12.21 4.14 18.12
N GLY A 250 12.50 5.10 17.24
CA GLY A 250 13.56 5.00 16.22
C GLY A 250 13.47 3.91 15.15
N GLY A 251 13.22 4.32 13.90
CA GLY A 251 13.62 3.52 12.74
C GLY A 251 12.88 3.93 11.47
N GLY A 252 13.51 4.77 10.64
CA GLY A 252 12.94 5.36 9.43
C GLY A 252 12.16 4.40 8.53
N ALA A 253 11.21 4.98 7.78
CA ALA A 253 10.46 4.25 6.77
C ALA A 253 11.39 3.91 5.59
N LEU A 254 11.45 2.63 5.25
CA LEU A 254 12.49 2.12 4.38
C LEU A 254 11.99 1.81 2.99
N LEU A 255 10.80 1.22 2.87
CA LEU A 255 10.42 0.60 1.62
C LEU A 255 9.48 1.48 0.84
N VAL A 256 8.40 1.96 1.44
CA VAL A 256 7.27 2.47 0.65
C VAL A 256 6.53 3.60 1.35
N ALA A 257 6.08 4.61 0.59
CA ALA A 257 5.01 5.50 1.02
C ALA A 257 3.66 4.94 0.57
N GLY A 258 2.77 4.69 1.52
CA GLY A 258 1.36 4.40 1.28
C GLY A 258 0.55 5.70 1.38
N GLY A 259 0.06 6.19 0.25
CA GLY A 259 -0.80 7.37 0.16
C GLY A 259 -1.66 7.29 -1.09
N PHE A 260 -2.92 7.72 -1.01
CA PHE A 260 -3.82 7.69 -2.17
C PHE A 260 -3.48 8.85 -3.11
N LEU A 261 -3.07 8.53 -4.34
CA LEU A 261 -3.14 9.49 -5.44
C LEU A 261 -4.61 9.71 -5.79
N ARG A 262 -5.12 10.93 -5.63
CA ARG A 262 -6.50 11.28 -6.02
C ARG A 262 -6.69 10.98 -7.52
N GLY A 263 -7.64 10.09 -7.84
CA GLY A 263 -7.93 9.62 -9.20
C GLY A 263 -7.80 8.11 -9.41
N ARG A 264 -7.13 7.40 -8.51
CA ARG A 264 -7.10 5.92 -8.45
C ARG A 264 -7.29 5.44 -7.02
N ALA A 265 -8.31 5.96 -6.35
CA ALA A 265 -8.72 5.46 -5.04
C ALA A 265 -9.49 4.15 -5.21
N ARG A 266 -8.76 3.07 -5.49
CA ARG A 266 -9.14 1.75 -5.01
C ARG A 266 -8.10 1.41 -3.96
N GLN A 267 -8.56 1.22 -2.73
CA GLN A 267 -7.74 0.55 -1.73
C GLN A 267 -7.23 -0.74 -2.35
N ALA A 268 -6.01 -1.13 -1.99
CA ALA A 268 -5.56 -2.50 -2.14
C ALA A 268 -6.69 -3.37 -1.60
N ALA A 269 -7.39 -4.01 -2.53
CA ALA A 269 -8.68 -4.62 -2.26
C ALA A 269 -8.50 -5.67 -1.19
#